data_AF-A0A2X3KA23-F1
#
_entry.id   AF-A0A2X3KA23-F1
#
_cell.length_a   1.000
_cell.length_b   1.000
_cell.length_c   1.000
_cell.angle_alpha   90.00
_cell.angle_beta   90.00
_cell.angle_gamma   90.00
#
_symmetry.space_group_name_H-M   'P 1'
#
loop_
_entity.id
_entity.type
_entity.pdbx_description
1 polymer ?
#
loop_
_entity_poly.entity_id
_entity_poly.type
_entity_poly.pdbx_seq_one_letter_code
_entity_poly.pdbx_strand_id
1 'polypeptide(L)'
;MTNLFVRSGISFVDRSEVLTHIGNEMLAKGVVHDTWPQALIAREAEFPTGIMLEQHAIAIPHCEAIHAKSSAIYLLRPTNKVHFQQADDDNDVAVSLVIALIVENPQQQLKLLRCLFGKLQQPDIVETLITLPETQLKEYFTKYVLDSGRINPSVTIKRTIYETQDYCRLRRRGCDLYDGGGRN
;
A
#
# COMPACT_ATOMS: atom_id res chain seq x y z
N MET A 1 20.23 1.15 -5.81
CA MET A 1 19.23 1.27 -4.72
C MET A 1 17.88 1.51 -5.39
N THR A 2 16.83 0.81 -4.99
CA THR A 2 15.49 1.01 -5.55
C THR A 2 14.88 2.29 -4.96
N ASN A 3 14.42 3.20 -5.81
CA ASN A 3 13.73 4.41 -5.36
C ASN A 3 12.36 4.04 -4.77
N LEU A 4 11.95 4.67 -3.67
CA LEU A 4 10.65 4.45 -3.05
C LEU A 4 9.91 5.77 -2.90
N PHE A 5 8.77 5.86 -3.56
CA PHE A 5 7.86 7.00 -3.53
C PHE A 5 6.57 6.59 -2.82
N VAL A 6 5.97 7.55 -2.13
CA VAL A 6 4.71 7.32 -1.40
C VAL A 6 3.79 8.49 -1.67
N ARG A 7 2.50 8.20 -1.84
CA ARG A 7 1.45 9.21 -1.90
C ARG A 7 0.14 8.67 -1.33
N SER A 8 -0.51 9.48 -0.52
CA SER A 8 -1.84 9.21 0.04
C SER A 8 -2.75 10.41 -0.17
N GLY A 9 -4.04 10.25 0.11
CA GLY A 9 -4.95 11.41 0.20
C GLY A 9 -5.47 11.91 -1.15
N ILE A 10 -5.45 11.07 -2.19
CA ILE A 10 -6.01 11.39 -3.51
C ILE A 10 -7.23 10.49 -3.75
N SER A 11 -8.31 11.08 -4.25
CA SER A 11 -9.50 10.34 -4.70
C SER A 11 -9.40 10.09 -6.20
N PHE A 12 -9.79 8.90 -6.64
CA PHE A 12 -9.82 8.53 -8.06
C PHE A 12 -11.19 7.99 -8.43
N VAL A 13 -11.66 8.32 -9.62
CA VAL A 13 -12.94 7.83 -10.15
C VAL A 13 -12.82 6.37 -10.54
N ASP A 14 -11.74 6.00 -11.22
CA ASP A 14 -11.54 4.66 -11.76
C ASP A 14 -10.06 4.24 -11.81
N ARG A 15 -9.85 3.01 -12.28
CA ARG A 15 -8.51 2.45 -12.53
C ARG A 15 -7.70 3.30 -13.51
N SER A 16 -8.32 3.88 -14.55
CA SER A 16 -7.61 4.66 -15.57
C SER A 16 -6.97 5.91 -14.97
N GLU A 17 -7.69 6.62 -14.10
CA GLU A 17 -7.15 7.79 -13.40
C GLU A 17 -5.98 7.41 -12.48
N VAL A 18 -6.07 6.27 -11.78
CA VAL A 18 -4.98 5.75 -10.95
C VAL A 18 -3.73 5.51 -11.79
N LEU A 19 -3.84 4.78 -12.90
CA LEU A 19 -2.71 4.45 -13.77
C LEU A 19 -2.11 5.71 -14.43
N THR A 20 -2.97 6.64 -14.85
CA THR A 20 -2.56 7.92 -15.43
C THR A 20 -1.78 8.77 -14.42
N HIS A 21 -2.26 8.85 -13.17
CA HIS A 21 -1.57 9.53 -12.09
C HIS A 21 -0.19 8.92 -11.81
N ILE A 22 -0.11 7.58 -11.71
CA ILE A 22 1.15 6.86 -11.52
C ILE A 22 2.12 7.17 -12.65
N GLY A 23 1.67 7.07 -13.90
CA GLY A 23 2.48 7.37 -15.08
C GLY A 23 3.04 8.78 -15.08
N ASN A 24 2.18 9.79 -14.83
CA ASN A 24 2.57 11.19 -14.80
C ASN A 24 3.57 11.48 -13.67
N GLU A 25 3.34 10.95 -12.46
CA GLU A 25 4.26 11.13 -11.33
C GLU A 25 5.62 10.50 -11.59
N MET A 26 5.66 9.28 -12.13
CA MET A 26 6.94 8.60 -12.39
C MET A 26 7.71 9.24 -13.55
N LEU A 27 7.00 9.76 -14.55
CA LEU A 27 7.61 10.51 -15.65
C LEU A 27 8.19 11.83 -15.14
N ALA A 28 7.43 12.59 -14.34
CA ALA A 28 7.87 13.86 -13.76
C ALA A 28 9.08 13.69 -12.82
N LYS A 29 9.18 12.56 -12.13
CA LYS A 29 10.33 12.20 -11.29
C LYS A 29 11.54 11.67 -12.08
N GLY A 30 11.43 11.55 -13.40
CA GLY A 30 12.52 11.11 -14.28
C GLY A 30 12.85 9.62 -14.18
N VAL A 31 11.96 8.81 -13.62
CA VAL A 31 12.19 7.39 -13.30
C VAL A 31 11.91 6.48 -14.49
N VAL A 32 11.11 6.96 -15.44
CA VAL A 32 10.61 6.22 -16.60
C VAL A 32 10.72 7.03 -17.89
N HIS A 33 10.64 6.35 -19.04
CA HIS A 33 10.50 6.96 -20.35
C HIS A 33 9.07 7.49 -20.57
N ASP A 34 8.90 8.40 -21.54
CA ASP A 34 7.59 8.95 -21.95
C ASP A 34 6.62 7.88 -22.48
N THR A 35 7.14 6.74 -22.94
CA THR A 35 6.37 5.56 -23.33
C THR A 35 5.74 4.80 -22.17
N TRP A 36 6.26 4.96 -20.94
CA TRP A 36 5.89 4.12 -19.79
C TRP A 36 4.42 4.28 -19.33
N PRO A 37 3.84 5.50 -19.26
CA PRO A 37 2.42 5.65 -18.87
C PRO A 37 1.47 4.86 -19.77
N GLN A 38 1.67 4.92 -21.09
CA GLN A 38 0.83 4.18 -22.03
C GLN A 38 1.08 2.67 -21.94
N ALA A 39 2.34 2.24 -21.76
CA ALA A 39 2.69 0.84 -21.57
C ALA A 39 2.03 0.27 -20.31
N LEU A 40 2.01 1.02 -19.20
CA LEU A 40 1.34 0.61 -17.96
C LEU A 40 -0.17 0.37 -18.19
N ILE A 41 -0.85 1.32 -18.85
CA ILE A 41 -2.29 1.23 -19.12
C ILE A 41 -2.60 0.03 -20.02
N ALA A 42 -1.87 -0.13 -21.11
CA ALA A 42 -2.05 -1.26 -22.03
C ALA A 42 -1.81 -2.59 -21.31
N ARG A 43 -0.76 -2.66 -20.48
CA ARG A 43 -0.38 -3.88 -19.77
C ARG A 43 -1.39 -4.27 -18.68
N GLU A 44 -1.97 -3.30 -17.97
CA GLU A 44 -3.02 -3.55 -16.98
C GLU A 44 -4.35 -3.97 -17.65
N ALA A 45 -4.63 -3.47 -18.85
CA ALA A 45 -5.81 -3.89 -19.62
C ALA A 45 -5.68 -5.32 -20.15
N GLU A 46 -4.47 -5.75 -20.53
CA GLU A 46 -4.22 -7.09 -21.07
C GLU A 46 -4.01 -8.15 -19.97
N PHE A 47 -3.27 -7.82 -18.91
CA PHE A 47 -3.14 -8.72 -17.76
C PHE A 47 -3.32 -7.93 -16.45
N PRO A 48 -4.55 -7.94 -15.90
CA PRO A 48 -4.90 -7.23 -14.67
C PRO A 48 -4.03 -7.62 -13.48
N THR A 49 -3.92 -6.71 -12.53
CA THR A 49 -3.05 -6.89 -11.36
C THR A 49 -3.76 -6.71 -10.02
N GLY A 50 -5.09 -6.66 -10.01
CA GLY A 50 -5.88 -6.67 -8.78
C GLY A 50 -5.72 -7.99 -8.03
N ILE A 51 -5.56 -7.93 -6.72
CA ILE A 51 -5.38 -9.10 -5.85
C ILE A 51 -6.33 -8.97 -4.67
N MET A 52 -7.24 -9.94 -4.54
CA MET A 52 -8.02 -10.11 -3.32
C MET A 52 -7.15 -10.77 -2.24
N LEU A 53 -7.07 -10.14 -1.07
CA LEU A 53 -6.51 -10.71 0.15
C LEU A 53 -7.64 -10.95 1.16
N GLU A 54 -7.35 -11.58 2.29
CA GLU A 54 -8.38 -11.96 3.26
C GLU A 54 -9.29 -10.80 3.71
N GLN A 55 -8.72 -9.61 3.92
CA GLN A 55 -9.44 -8.45 4.48
C GLN A 55 -9.40 -7.22 3.57
N HIS A 56 -8.49 -7.19 2.60
CA HIS A 56 -8.20 -6.03 1.76
C HIS A 56 -7.98 -6.46 0.33
N ALA A 57 -8.10 -5.52 -0.60
CA ALA A 57 -7.64 -5.73 -1.97
C ALA A 57 -6.54 -4.73 -2.30
N ILE A 58 -5.55 -5.20 -3.05
CA ILE A 58 -4.41 -4.41 -3.51
C ILE A 58 -4.31 -4.49 -5.04
N ALA A 59 -3.55 -3.59 -5.65
CA ALA A 59 -3.13 -3.72 -7.05
C ALA A 59 -1.62 -3.56 -7.17
N ILE A 60 -1.00 -4.27 -8.11
CA ILE A 60 0.45 -4.24 -8.34
C ILE A 60 0.81 -3.90 -9.79
N PRO A 61 0.35 -2.75 -10.33
CA PRO A 61 0.49 -2.44 -11.74
C PRO A 61 1.97 -2.29 -12.10
N HIS A 62 2.35 -2.89 -13.23
CA HIS A 62 3.71 -2.89 -13.76
C HIS A 62 3.70 -3.16 -15.25
N CYS A 63 4.77 -2.78 -15.94
CA CYS A 63 4.97 -3.08 -17.36
C CYS A 63 6.41 -3.48 -17.67
N GLU A 64 6.70 -3.67 -18.95
CA GLU A 64 7.99 -4.13 -19.45
C GLU A 64 9.13 -3.19 -19.05
N ALA A 65 10.25 -3.80 -18.67
CA ALA A 65 11.44 -3.11 -18.19
C ALA A 65 12.05 -2.12 -19.19
N ILE A 66 11.81 -2.30 -20.50
CA ILE A 66 12.32 -1.41 -21.55
C ILE A 66 11.83 0.04 -21.41
N HIS A 67 10.72 0.25 -20.70
CA HIS A 67 10.14 1.57 -20.47
C HIS A 67 10.68 2.24 -19.20
N ALA A 68 11.41 1.52 -18.35
CA ALA A 68 11.99 2.03 -17.10
C ALA A 68 13.38 2.63 -17.33
N LYS A 69 13.65 3.81 -16.74
CA LYS A 69 15.01 4.39 -16.69
C LYS A 69 15.77 3.97 -15.45
N SER A 70 15.04 3.79 -14.35
CA SER A 70 15.60 3.37 -13.07
C SER A 70 14.56 2.61 -12.24
N SER A 71 15.02 1.75 -11.36
CA SER A 71 14.18 0.87 -10.54
C SER A 71 13.53 1.66 -9.41
N ALA A 72 12.20 1.57 -9.31
CA ALA A 72 11.43 2.24 -8.29
C ALA A 72 10.17 1.48 -7.89
N ILE A 73 9.65 1.81 -6.71
CA ILE A 73 8.35 1.39 -6.22
C ILE A 73 7.57 2.64 -5.85
N TYR A 74 6.31 2.67 -6.24
CA TYR A 74 5.40 3.74 -5.87
C TYR A 74 4.22 3.18 -5.08
N LEU A 75 4.13 3.58 -3.82
CA LEU A 75 3.03 3.26 -2.92
C LEU A 75 1.98 4.35 -3.01
N LEU A 76 0.79 4.00 -3.49
CA LEU A 76 -0.34 4.91 -3.60
C LEU A 76 -1.49 4.41 -2.74
N ARG A 77 -1.98 5.28 -1.85
CA ARG A 77 -3.16 5.03 -1.00
C ARG A 77 -4.29 5.99 -1.36
N PRO A 78 -5.22 5.55 -2.22
CA PRO A 78 -6.43 6.29 -2.51
C PRO A 78 -7.27 6.59 -1.25
N THR A 79 -8.01 7.70 -1.23
CA THR A 79 -8.98 8.00 -0.15
C THR A 79 -10.24 7.17 -0.26
N ASN A 80 -10.61 6.76 -1.48
CA ASN A 80 -11.72 5.87 -1.78
C ASN A 80 -11.19 4.53 -2.31
N LYS A 81 -11.95 3.45 -2.14
CA LYS A 81 -11.60 2.20 -2.84
C LYS A 81 -11.80 2.38 -4.34
N VAL A 82 -10.87 1.86 -5.14
CA VAL A 82 -10.91 1.92 -6.61
C VAL A 82 -11.00 0.50 -7.15
N HIS A 83 -11.88 0.25 -8.11
CA HIS A 83 -12.04 -1.08 -8.68
C HIS A 83 -10.92 -1.43 -9.67
N PHE A 84 -10.30 -2.59 -9.47
CA PHE A 84 -9.38 -3.22 -10.42
C PHE A 84 -9.85 -4.64 -10.70
N GLN A 85 -9.70 -5.09 -11.93
CA GLN A 85 -9.93 -6.50 -12.28
C GLN A 85 -8.87 -7.39 -11.62
N GLN A 86 -9.29 -8.56 -11.15
CA GLN A 86 -8.40 -9.53 -10.52
C GLN A 86 -7.41 -10.15 -11.51
N ALA A 87 -6.24 -10.50 -11.00
CA ALA A 87 -5.22 -11.21 -11.77
C ALA A 87 -5.57 -12.69 -11.98
N ASP A 88 -6.41 -13.27 -11.13
CA ASP A 88 -6.76 -14.69 -11.08
C ASP A 88 -8.24 -14.99 -11.37
N ASP A 89 -9.05 -13.97 -11.65
CA ASP A 89 -10.49 -14.06 -11.89
C ASP A 89 -10.97 -12.89 -12.78
N ASP A 90 -12.14 -13.02 -13.38
CA ASP A 90 -12.77 -11.97 -14.19
C ASP A 90 -13.56 -10.94 -13.33
N ASN A 91 -13.50 -11.09 -12.01
CA ASN A 91 -14.16 -10.21 -11.05
C ASN A 91 -13.35 -8.94 -10.77
N ASP A 92 -14.06 -7.86 -10.40
CA ASP A 92 -13.46 -6.63 -9.93
C ASP A 92 -13.33 -6.61 -8.40
N VAL A 93 -12.20 -6.08 -7.91
CA VAL A 93 -11.90 -5.91 -6.49
C VAL A 93 -11.70 -4.46 -6.10
N ALA A 94 -12.21 -4.08 -4.94
CA ALA A 94 -12.18 -2.72 -4.43
C ALA A 94 -10.87 -2.45 -3.67
N VAL A 95 -9.89 -1.91 -4.40
CA VAL A 95 -8.50 -1.75 -3.99
C VAL A 95 -8.32 -0.57 -3.03
N SER A 96 -7.61 -0.79 -1.92
CA SER A 96 -7.25 0.26 -0.93
C SER A 96 -5.78 0.67 -0.97
N LEU A 97 -4.92 -0.13 -1.62
CA LEU A 97 -3.49 0.12 -1.76
C LEU A 97 -3.01 -0.30 -3.14
N VAL A 98 -2.26 0.58 -3.80
CA VAL A 98 -1.63 0.30 -5.09
C VAL A 98 -0.12 0.36 -4.92
N ILE A 99 0.58 -0.69 -5.35
CA ILE A 99 2.04 -0.83 -5.26
C ILE A 99 2.57 -0.95 -6.69
N ALA A 100 2.81 0.18 -7.35
CA ALA A 100 3.32 0.17 -8.71
C ALA A 100 4.81 -0.19 -8.73
N LEU A 101 5.19 -1.12 -9.62
CA LEU A 101 6.55 -1.62 -9.72
C LEU A 101 7.20 -1.13 -11.02
N ILE A 102 8.36 -0.49 -10.87
CA ILE A 102 9.21 -0.03 -11.97
C ILE A 102 10.54 -0.75 -11.83
N VAL A 103 10.89 -1.58 -12.80
CA VAL A 103 12.03 -2.49 -12.73
C VAL A 103 12.79 -2.45 -14.04
N GLU A 104 14.11 -2.28 -13.97
CA GLU A 104 14.99 -2.21 -15.16
C GLU A 104 15.33 -3.58 -15.72
N ASN A 105 15.17 -4.64 -14.93
CA ASN A 105 15.54 -5.99 -15.32
C ASN A 105 14.39 -6.98 -15.05
N PRO A 106 13.92 -7.72 -16.07
CA PRO A 106 12.87 -8.73 -15.92
C PRO A 106 13.16 -9.79 -14.85
N GLN A 107 14.42 -10.17 -14.63
CA GLN A 107 14.78 -11.12 -13.57
C GLN A 107 14.59 -10.52 -12.17
N GLN A 108 14.85 -9.22 -12.02
CA GLN A 108 14.61 -8.50 -10.77
C GLN A 108 13.12 -8.34 -10.49
N GLN A 109 12.31 -8.16 -11.53
CA GLN A 109 10.84 -8.13 -11.42
C GLN A 109 10.30 -9.38 -10.75
N LEU A 110 10.66 -10.56 -11.28
CA LEU A 110 10.15 -11.83 -10.75
C LEU A 110 10.60 -12.06 -9.30
N LYS A 111 11.85 -11.71 -8.97
CA LYS A 111 12.35 -11.79 -7.59
C LYS A 111 11.60 -10.86 -6.65
N LEU A 112 11.34 -9.62 -7.07
CA LEU A 112 10.60 -8.63 -6.30
C LEU A 112 9.16 -9.07 -6.07
N LEU A 113 8.46 -9.52 -7.11
CA LEU A 113 7.10 -10.05 -7.02
C LEU A 113 7.01 -11.20 -6.03
N ARG A 114 7.90 -12.21 -6.13
CA ARG A 114 7.91 -13.35 -5.19
C ARG A 114 8.08 -12.91 -3.73
N CYS A 115 9.00 -11.97 -3.48
CA CYS A 115 9.22 -11.43 -2.13
C CYS A 115 7.98 -10.67 -1.64
N LEU A 116 7.45 -9.79 -2.48
CA LEU A 116 6.29 -8.95 -2.19
C LEU A 116 5.05 -9.80 -1.89
N PHE A 117 4.72 -10.78 -2.73
CA PHE A 117 3.58 -11.68 -2.51
C PHE A 117 3.66 -12.45 -1.19
N GLY A 118 4.83 -12.98 -0.83
CA GLY A 118 5.00 -13.68 0.45
C GLY A 118 4.79 -12.79 1.68
N LYS A 119 4.96 -11.47 1.55
CA LYS A 119 4.72 -10.49 2.62
C LYS A 119 3.28 -10.01 2.65
N LEU A 120 2.67 -9.80 1.48
CA LEU A 120 1.29 -9.33 1.35
C LEU A 120 0.27 -10.39 1.79
N GLN A 121 0.66 -11.66 1.87
CA GLN A 121 -0.15 -12.70 2.49
C GLN A 121 -0.26 -12.58 4.02
N GLN A 122 0.48 -11.67 4.67
CA GLN A 122 0.40 -11.45 6.11
C GLN A 122 -0.58 -10.31 6.41
N PRO A 123 -1.76 -10.57 6.99
CA PRO A 123 -2.80 -9.55 7.20
C PRO A 123 -2.29 -8.34 7.98
N ASP A 124 -1.47 -8.56 9.02
CA ASP A 124 -0.88 -7.51 9.86
C ASP A 124 0.01 -6.53 9.06
N ILE A 125 0.76 -7.04 8.06
CA ILE A 125 1.61 -6.20 7.21
C ILE A 125 0.72 -5.32 6.35
N VAL A 126 -0.30 -5.90 5.72
CA VAL A 126 -1.18 -5.17 4.80
C VAL A 126 -2.01 -4.12 5.54
N GLU A 127 -2.57 -4.47 6.69
CA GLU A 127 -3.28 -3.54 7.57
C GLU A 127 -2.37 -2.37 7.96
N THR A 128 -1.10 -2.66 8.31
CA THR A 128 -0.14 -1.62 8.63
C THR A 128 0.17 -0.73 7.43
N LEU A 129 0.37 -1.31 6.24
CA LEU A 129 0.62 -0.52 5.01
C LEU A 129 -0.54 0.43 4.69
N ILE A 130 -1.78 0.02 4.97
CA ILE A 130 -2.98 0.81 4.72
C ILE A 130 -3.15 1.92 5.77
N THR A 131 -2.90 1.63 7.05
CA THR A 131 -3.24 2.53 8.16
C THR A 131 -2.10 3.45 8.63
N LEU A 132 -0.84 3.06 8.41
CA LEU A 132 0.32 3.78 8.94
C LEU A 132 0.44 5.19 8.34
N PRO A 133 0.82 6.24 9.10
CA PRO A 133 1.02 7.57 8.52
C PRO A 133 2.00 7.58 7.34
N GLU A 134 1.73 8.41 6.33
CA GLU A 134 2.53 8.49 5.09
C GLU A 134 4.03 8.70 5.36
N THR A 135 4.35 9.51 6.37
CA THR A 135 5.74 9.83 6.77
C THR A 135 6.53 8.60 7.22
N GLN A 136 5.86 7.56 7.71
CA GLN A 136 6.49 6.32 8.22
C GLN A 136 6.38 5.17 7.22
N LEU A 137 5.50 5.28 6.22
CA LEU A 137 5.21 4.20 5.28
C LEU A 137 6.44 3.78 4.46
N LYS A 138 7.26 4.76 4.06
CA LYS A 138 8.50 4.50 3.32
C LYS A 138 9.46 3.62 4.12
N GLU A 139 9.72 3.98 5.38
CA GLU A 139 10.62 3.25 6.27
C GLU A 139 10.09 1.85 6.59
N TYR A 140 8.80 1.75 6.93
CA TYR A 140 8.16 0.48 7.24
C TYR A 140 8.23 -0.48 6.05
N PHE A 141 7.88 -0.01 4.84
CA PHE A 141 7.89 -0.84 3.64
C PHE A 141 9.31 -1.35 3.32
N THR A 142 10.33 -0.49 3.40
CA THR A 142 11.72 -0.92 3.21
C THR A 142 12.12 -2.00 4.21
N LYS A 143 11.82 -1.81 5.49
CA LYS A 143 12.27 -2.71 6.57
C LYS A 143 11.55 -4.06 6.60
N TYR A 144 10.24 -4.07 6.38
CA TYR A 144 9.42 -5.27 6.61
C TYR A 144 9.02 -6.00 5.32
N VAL A 145 8.98 -5.28 4.19
CA VAL A 145 8.59 -5.84 2.89
C VAL A 145 9.81 -6.10 2.00
N LEU A 146 10.73 -5.15 1.86
CA LEU A 146 11.87 -5.29 0.94
C LEU A 146 13.10 -5.97 1.54
N ASP A 147 13.40 -5.76 2.83
CA ASP A 147 14.54 -6.41 3.46
C ASP A 147 14.26 -7.90 3.70
N SER A 148 15.05 -8.73 3.02
CA SER A 148 14.97 -10.20 3.12
C SER A 148 15.78 -10.74 4.33
N GLY A 149 16.40 -9.86 5.14
CA GLY A 149 17.21 -10.22 6.30
C GLY A 149 16.54 -9.89 7.64
N ARG A 150 16.20 -10.94 8.42
CA ARG A 150 15.75 -10.92 9.83
C ARG A 150 14.33 -10.43 10.09
N ILE A 151 13.37 -11.34 9.95
CA ILE A 151 12.20 -11.31 10.85
C ILE A 151 12.66 -11.87 12.19
N ASN A 152 12.73 -11.01 13.21
CA ASN A 152 12.75 -11.43 14.60
C ASN A 152 11.28 -11.43 15.05
N PRO A 153 10.65 -12.57 15.39
CA PRO A 153 9.21 -12.70 15.68
C PRO A 153 8.77 -12.02 17.00
N SER A 154 9.53 -11.06 17.53
CA SER A 154 9.30 -10.44 18.83
C SER A 154 9.29 -8.91 18.81
N VAL A 155 9.13 -8.26 17.65
CA VAL A 155 8.92 -6.80 17.64
C VAL A 155 7.45 -6.50 17.80
N THR A 156 7.10 -6.31 19.07
CA THR A 156 5.85 -5.79 19.62
C THR A 156 5.31 -4.58 18.85
N ILE A 157 4.51 -4.80 17.80
CA ILE A 157 3.54 -3.81 17.30
C ILE A 157 2.24 -3.95 18.14
N LYS A 158 2.38 -3.89 19.47
CA LYS A 158 1.24 -3.81 20.39
C LYS A 158 1.18 -2.50 21.19
N ARG A 159 2.14 -1.58 21.04
CA ARG A 159 2.13 -0.32 21.82
C ARG A 159 1.50 0.89 21.14
N THR A 160 1.59 1.05 19.82
CA THR A 160 1.19 2.36 19.24
C THR A 160 -0.31 2.46 18.91
N ILE A 161 -0.99 1.33 18.66
CA ILE A 161 -2.40 1.37 18.23
C ILE A 161 -3.39 1.35 19.43
N TYR A 162 -2.98 0.77 20.57
CA TYR A 162 -3.82 0.75 21.77
C TYR A 162 -3.79 2.06 22.57
N GLU A 163 -2.69 2.84 22.53
CA GLU A 163 -2.62 4.10 23.27
C GLU A 163 -3.52 5.22 22.70
N THR A 164 -3.90 5.15 21.42
CA THR A 164 -4.83 6.12 20.82
C THR A 164 -6.31 5.74 20.99
N GLN A 165 -6.63 4.44 21.11
CA GLN A 165 -8.00 4.00 21.39
C GLN A 165 -8.39 4.17 22.87
N ASP A 166 -7.45 4.10 23.81
CA ASP A 166 -7.74 4.37 25.22
C ASP A 166 -7.97 5.85 25.53
N TYR A 167 -7.32 6.78 24.80
CA TYR A 167 -7.53 8.22 25.00
C TYR A 167 -8.95 8.67 24.64
N CYS A 168 -9.55 8.09 23.59
CA CYS A 168 -10.94 8.37 23.20
C CYS A 168 -11.99 7.72 24.12
N ARG A 169 -11.66 6.62 24.82
CA ARG A 169 -12.58 5.97 25.78
C ARG A 169 -12.55 6.63 27.16
N LEU A 170 -11.42 7.18 27.60
CA LEU A 170 -11.28 7.77 28.94
C LEU A 170 -11.99 9.12 29.10
N ARG A 171 -12.25 9.89 28.04
CA ARG A 171 -13.03 11.15 28.14
C ARG A 171 -14.54 10.98 28.20
N ARG A 172 -15.11 9.78 27.99
CA ARG A 172 -16.56 9.54 28.14
C ARG A 172 -16.98 8.99 29.50
N ARG A 173 -16.04 8.73 30.43
CA ARG A 173 -16.33 8.25 31.79
C ARG A 173 -15.84 9.22 32.88
N GLY A 174 -15.89 10.52 32.60
CA GLY A 174 -15.41 11.57 33.48
C GLY A 174 -16.46 12.60 33.88
N CYS A 175 -17.74 12.24 33.87
CA CYS A 175 -18.79 13.00 34.57
C CYS A 175 -19.64 12.03 35.40
N ASP A 176 -19.80 12.40 36.66
CA ASP A 176 -20.77 11.93 37.63
C ASP A 176 -20.51 10.58 38.30
N LEU A 177 -19.61 10.59 39.28
CA LEU A 177 -19.74 9.83 40.53
C LEU A 177 -18.90 10.53 41.61
N TYR A 178 -19.55 11.30 42.48
CA TYR A 178 -19.10 11.48 43.86
C TYR A 178 -20.26 11.12 44.80
N ASP A 179 -19.94 10.11 45.60
CA ASP A 179 -20.73 9.41 46.59
C ASP A 179 -21.26 10.29 47.74
N GLY A 180 -22.30 9.75 48.40
CA GLY A 180 -22.10 9.36 49.79
C GLY A 180 -22.95 10.08 50.83
N GLY A 181 -23.89 9.33 51.40
CA GLY A 181 -24.81 9.78 52.44
C GLY A 181 -24.17 10.01 53.82
N GLY A 182 -24.88 10.80 54.63
CA GLY A 182 -24.68 10.94 56.07
C GLY A 182 -25.96 10.52 56.81
N ARG A 183 -25.82 9.59 57.76
CA ARG A 183 -26.83 9.23 58.76
C ARG A 183 -27.06 10.42 59.70
N ASN A 184 -28.31 10.79 59.95
CA ASN A 184 -29.03 10.59 61.23
C ASN A 184 -30.51 10.93 61.03
#